data_AF-A0A7X8FKD5-F1
#
_entry.id   AF-A0A7X8FKD5-F1
#
_cell.length_a   1.000
_cell.length_b   1.000
_cell.length_c   1.000
_cell.angle_alpha   90.00
_cell.angle_beta   90.00
_cell.angle_gamma   90.00
#
_symmetry.space_group_name_H-M   'P 1'
#
loop_
_entity.id
_entity.type
_entity.pdbx_description
1 polymer ?
#
loop_
_entity_poly.entity_id
_entity_poly.type
_entity_poly.pdbx_seq_one_letter_code
_entity_poly.pdbx_strand_id
1 'polypeptide(L)'
;MRKSLIQAAKVIAFLAAGILLLWIAFRTVDFESLRESLIGASYEWLIVSVLFGLIAYLSRARRWVILINPLGHNPGFWNTFHSMMTGYLANLVLPRIGEITRCVTLGKKENIPVDQLIGTVVLERTIDLLSI
;
A
#
# COMPACT_ATOMS: atom_id res chain seq x y z
N MET A 1 7.46 -30.73 12.17
CA MET A 1 7.37 -31.29 10.80
C MET A 1 5.99 -31.10 10.15
N ARG A 2 4.89 -31.59 10.74
CA ARG A 2 3.53 -31.50 10.16
C ARG A 2 3.04 -30.07 9.82
N LYS A 3 3.37 -29.06 10.65
CA LYS A 3 3.01 -27.64 10.43
C LYS A 3 3.74 -27.00 9.23
N SER A 4 5.01 -27.33 9.03
CA SER A 4 5.83 -26.83 7.90
C SER A 4 5.35 -27.43 6.57
N LEU A 5 4.94 -28.70 6.57
CA LEU A 5 4.34 -29.37 5.41
C LEU A 5 3.01 -28.71 4.99
N ILE A 6 2.16 -28.38 5.96
CA ILE A 6 0.89 -27.65 5.70
C ILE A 6 1.16 -26.23 5.18
N GLN A 7 2.17 -25.53 5.71
CA GLN A 7 2.57 -24.22 5.20
C GLN A 7 3.08 -24.29 3.76
N ALA A 8 3.96 -25.25 3.46
CA ALA A 8 4.48 -25.46 2.10
C ALA A 8 3.35 -25.79 1.12
N ALA A 9 2.43 -26.68 1.50
CA ALA A 9 1.27 -27.02 0.68
C ALA A 9 0.37 -25.80 0.41
N LYS A 10 0.14 -24.93 1.42
CA LYS A 10 -0.60 -23.67 1.23
C LYS A 10 0.11 -22.74 0.24
N VAL A 11 1.42 -22.55 0.39
CA VAL A 11 2.20 -21.69 -0.51
C VAL A 11 2.11 -22.22 -1.94
N ILE A 12 2.32 -23.52 -2.14
CA ILE A 12 2.24 -24.16 -3.47
C ILE A 12 0.83 -24.02 -4.04
N ALA A 13 -0.22 -24.22 -3.25
CA ALA A 13 -1.60 -24.05 -3.70
C ALA A 13 -1.92 -22.61 -4.13
N PHE A 14 -1.49 -21.61 -3.35
CA PHE A 14 -1.65 -20.19 -3.72
C PHE A 14 -0.85 -19.82 -4.97
N LEU A 15 0.36 -20.35 -5.10
CA LEU A 15 1.23 -20.08 -6.24
C LEU A 15 0.67 -20.74 -7.51
N ALA A 16 0.20 -21.98 -7.42
CA ALA A 16 -0.49 -22.68 -8.51
C ALA A 16 -1.78 -21.98 -8.92
N ALA A 17 -2.59 -21.51 -7.96
CA ALA A 17 -3.77 -20.71 -8.25
C ALA A 17 -3.41 -19.39 -8.96
N GLY A 18 -2.35 -18.70 -8.52
CA GLY A 18 -1.85 -17.49 -9.17
C GLY A 18 -1.42 -17.75 -10.62
N ILE A 19 -0.66 -18.81 -10.86
CA ILE A 19 -0.23 -19.22 -12.22
C ILE A 19 -1.45 -19.56 -13.09
N LEU A 20 -2.42 -20.31 -12.55
CA LEU A 20 -3.62 -20.69 -13.27
C LEU A 20 -4.46 -19.46 -13.67
N LEU A 21 -4.63 -18.50 -12.75
CA LEU A 21 -5.35 -17.25 -13.05
C LEU A 21 -4.62 -16.41 -14.09
N LEU A 22 -3.29 -16.31 -14.02
CA LEU A 22 -2.49 -15.63 -15.03
C LEU A 22 -2.62 -16.32 -16.39
N TRP A 23 -2.56 -17.65 -16.43
CA TRP A 23 -2.75 -18.40 -17.67
C TRP A 23 -4.13 -18.16 -18.26
N ILE A 24 -5.20 -18.20 -17.46
CA ILE A 24 -6.56 -17.90 -17.92
C ILE A 24 -6.68 -16.46 -18.46
N ALA A 25 -6.03 -15.49 -17.80
CA ALA A 25 -6.07 -14.09 -18.21
C ALA A 25 -5.33 -13.82 -19.53
N PHE A 26 -4.17 -14.46 -19.73
CA PHE A 26 -3.30 -14.18 -20.89
C PHE A 26 -3.49 -15.13 -22.07
N ARG A 27 -4.13 -16.30 -21.90
CA ARG A 27 -4.27 -17.29 -23.00
C ARG A 27 -5.02 -16.79 -24.24
N THR A 28 -5.84 -15.74 -24.10
CA THR A 28 -6.62 -15.14 -25.20
C THR A 28 -6.07 -13.80 -25.65
N VAL A 29 -4.95 -13.34 -25.08
CA VAL A 29 -4.38 -12.02 -25.39
C VAL A 29 -3.40 -12.15 -26.53
N ASP A 30 -3.66 -11.42 -27.62
CA ASP A 30 -2.68 -11.21 -28.67
C ASP A 30 -1.69 -10.11 -28.24
N PHE A 31 -0.42 -10.48 -28.12
CA PHE A 31 0.65 -9.57 -27.69
C PHE A 31 0.91 -8.45 -28.70
N GLU A 32 0.62 -8.66 -29.99
CA GLU A 32 0.80 -7.64 -31.02
C GLU A 32 -0.29 -6.56 -30.90
N SER A 33 -1.55 -6.98 -30.79
CA SER A 33 -2.68 -6.08 -30.50
C SER A 33 -2.52 -5.34 -29.15
N LEU A 34 -1.98 -6.00 -28.12
CA LEU A 34 -1.68 -5.37 -26.84
C LEU A 34 -0.65 -4.26 -26.99
N ARG A 35 0.41 -4.47 -27.76
CA ARG A 35 1.46 -3.47 -28.00
C ARG A 35 0.92 -2.27 -28.76
N GLU A 36 0.12 -2.49 -29.80
CA GLU A 36 -0.54 -1.41 -30.55
C GLU A 36 -1.47 -0.59 -29.65
N SER A 37 -2.24 -1.26 -28.80
CA SER A 37 -3.14 -0.61 -27.83
C SER A 37 -2.38 0.23 -26.80
N LEU A 38 -1.21 -0.22 -26.34
CA LEU A 38 -0.37 0.53 -25.41
C LEU A 38 0.25 1.77 -26.05
N ILE A 39 0.67 1.67 -27.32
CA ILE A 39 1.28 2.81 -28.04
C ILE A 39 0.21 3.84 -28.42
N GLY A 40 -0.97 3.39 -28.86
CA GLY A 40 -2.10 4.25 -29.21
C GLY A 40 -2.91 4.78 -28.03
N ALA A 41 -2.56 4.38 -26.80
CA ALA A 41 -3.25 4.83 -25.60
C ALA A 41 -3.08 6.34 -25.38
N SER A 42 -4.13 6.98 -24.91
CA SER A 42 -4.14 8.40 -24.59
C SER A 42 -3.42 8.66 -23.25
N TYR A 43 -2.13 9.02 -23.35
CA TYR A 43 -1.29 9.35 -22.20
C TYR A 43 -1.81 10.54 -21.38
N GLU A 44 -2.68 11.38 -21.93
CA GLU A 44 -3.38 12.44 -21.19
C GLU A 44 -4.17 11.87 -19.99
N TRP A 45 -4.90 10.78 -20.21
CA TRP A 45 -5.67 10.13 -19.15
C TRP A 45 -4.77 9.45 -18.11
N LEU A 46 -3.59 8.96 -18.54
CA LEU A 46 -2.58 8.45 -17.63
C LEU A 46 -2.08 9.56 -16.70
N ILE A 47 -1.75 10.74 -17.25
CA ILE A 47 -1.29 11.89 -16.46
C ILE A 47 -2.38 12.33 -15.47
N VAL A 48 -3.63 12.44 -15.92
CA VAL A 48 -4.76 12.78 -15.06
C VAL A 48 -4.93 11.76 -13.93
N SER A 49 -4.83 10.47 -14.23
CA SER A 49 -4.90 9.39 -13.22
C SER A 49 -3.78 9.51 -12.17
N VAL A 50 -2.54 9.77 -12.61
CA VAL A 50 -1.40 9.95 -11.72
C VAL A 50 -1.60 11.19 -10.82
N LEU A 51 -2.13 12.29 -11.36
CA LEU A 51 -2.42 13.50 -10.59
C LEU A 51 -3.47 13.23 -9.50
N PHE A 52 -4.59 12.57 -9.83
CA PHE A 52 -5.59 12.18 -8.84
C PHE A 52 -5.02 11.21 -7.80
N GLY A 53 -4.16 10.28 -8.20
CA GLY A 53 -3.44 9.39 -7.29
C GLY A 53 -2.54 10.15 -6.30
N LEU A 54 -1.80 11.16 -6.79
CA LEU A 54 -0.97 12.00 -5.94
C LEU A 54 -1.81 12.80 -4.93
N ILE A 55 -2.92 13.39 -5.37
CA ILE A 55 -3.86 14.10 -4.50
C ILE A 55 -4.43 13.15 -3.43
N ALA A 56 -4.77 11.91 -3.79
CA ALA A 56 -5.24 10.91 -2.85
C ALA A 56 -4.18 10.60 -1.78
N TYR A 57 -2.90 10.50 -2.15
CA TYR A 57 -1.81 10.31 -1.18
C TYR A 57 -1.61 11.51 -0.26
N LEU A 58 -1.69 12.72 -0.77
CA LEU A 58 -1.63 13.95 0.02
C LEU A 58 -2.80 14.02 1.02
N SER A 59 -4.02 13.71 0.56
CA SER A 59 -5.21 13.65 1.41
C SER A 59 -5.04 12.63 2.55
N ARG A 60 -4.53 11.44 2.25
CA ARG A 60 -4.25 10.42 3.27
C ARG A 60 -3.20 10.88 4.28
N ALA A 61 -2.13 11.53 3.84
CA ALA A 61 -1.14 12.09 4.76
C ALA A 61 -1.78 13.14 5.69
N ARG A 62 -2.64 14.00 5.16
CA ARG A 62 -3.37 15.00 5.96
C ARG A 62 -4.31 14.34 6.96
N ARG A 63 -5.07 13.33 6.54
CA ARG A 63 -5.94 12.52 7.42
C ARG A 63 -5.14 11.92 8.57
N TRP A 64 -3.96 11.39 8.29
CA TRP A 64 -3.14 10.78 9.34
C TRP A 64 -2.59 11.81 10.34
N VAL A 65 -2.22 13.02 9.90
CA VAL A 65 -1.91 14.13 10.82
C VAL A 65 -3.09 14.43 11.75
N ILE A 66 -4.31 14.52 11.21
CA ILE A 66 -5.53 14.77 12.00
C ILE A 66 -5.75 13.67 13.04
N LEU A 67 -5.44 12.41 12.69
CA LEU A 67 -5.58 11.26 13.59
C LEU A 67 -4.54 11.27 14.72
N ILE A 68 -3.39 11.89 14.49
CA ILE A 68 -2.30 12.01 15.48
C ILE A 68 -2.52 13.20 16.42
N ASN A 69 -3.13 14.30 15.95
CA ASN A 69 -3.44 15.48 16.76
C ASN A 69 -4.11 15.20 18.13
N PRO A 70 -5.14 14.32 18.26
CA PRO A 70 -5.75 14.03 19.56
C PRO A 70 -4.82 13.30 20.54
N LEU A 71 -3.69 12.76 20.08
CA LEU A 71 -2.66 12.16 20.92
C LEU A 71 -1.72 13.21 21.56
N GLY A 72 -1.93 14.50 21.30
CA GLY A 72 -1.09 15.58 21.80
C GLY A 72 0.15 15.86 20.95
N HIS A 73 0.26 15.24 19.78
CA HIS A 73 1.37 15.42 18.84
C HIS A 73 0.88 16.11 17.56
N ASN A 74 1.66 17.03 17.01
CA ASN A 74 1.33 17.74 15.76
C ASN A 74 2.46 17.56 14.73
N PRO A 75 2.55 16.40 14.07
CA PRO A 75 3.63 16.10 13.14
C PRO A 75 3.55 16.99 11.90
N GLY A 76 4.70 17.37 11.35
CA GLY A 76 4.76 18.10 10.09
C GLY A 76 4.10 17.32 8.95
N PHE A 77 3.29 18.00 8.12
CA PHE A 77 2.62 17.37 6.98
C PHE A 77 3.59 16.67 6.03
N TRP A 78 4.69 17.32 5.67
CA TRP A 78 5.69 16.76 4.76
C TRP A 78 6.44 15.57 5.38
N ASN A 79 6.76 15.64 6.67
CA ASN A 79 7.38 14.51 7.38
C ASN A 79 6.45 13.30 7.45
N THR A 80 5.15 13.55 7.65
CA THR A 80 4.09 12.52 7.60
C THR A 80 3.96 11.93 6.21
N PHE A 81 3.90 12.77 5.16
CA PHE A 81 3.83 12.34 3.77
C PHE A 81 5.03 11.47 3.38
N HIS A 82 6.26 11.94 3.65
CA HIS A 82 7.47 11.17 3.36
C HIS A 82 7.51 9.84 4.10
N SER A 83 7.11 9.82 5.38
CA SER A 83 7.02 8.58 6.17
C SER A 83 5.99 7.60 5.61
N MET A 84 4.90 8.11 5.03
CA MET A 84 3.89 7.27 4.38
C MET A 84 4.40 6.71 3.05
N MET A 85 5.12 7.52 2.26
CA MET A 85 5.74 7.08 1.02
C MET A 85 6.81 6.01 1.25
N THR A 86 7.65 6.16 2.29
CA THR A 86 8.63 5.12 2.67
C THR A 86 7.94 3.83 3.09
N GLY A 87 6.81 3.92 3.80
CA GLY A 87 5.95 2.77 4.10
C GLY A 87 5.44 2.08 2.83
N TYR A 88 4.94 2.84 1.86
CA TYR A 88 4.50 2.26 0.59
C TYR A 88 5.63 1.60 -0.20
N LEU A 89 6.82 2.21 -0.22
CA LEU A 89 8.01 1.60 -0.83
C LEU A 89 8.39 0.28 -0.14
N ALA A 90 8.35 0.23 1.20
CA ALA A 90 8.63 -1.00 1.94
C ALA A 90 7.63 -2.12 1.61
N ASN A 91 6.36 -1.79 1.36
CA ASN A 91 5.36 -2.77 0.93
C ASN A 91 5.64 -3.38 -0.46
N LEU A 92 6.39 -2.70 -1.33
CA LEU A 92 6.80 -3.27 -2.62
C LEU A 92 7.87 -4.36 -2.45
N VAL A 93 8.71 -4.25 -1.43
CA VAL A 93 9.79 -5.21 -1.14
C VAL A 93 9.23 -6.42 -0.39
N LEU A 94 8.48 -6.16 0.69
CA LEU A 94 7.89 -7.20 1.52
C LEU A 94 6.44 -6.84 1.86
N PRO A 95 5.49 -7.75 1.61
CA PRO A 95 4.10 -7.47 1.88
C PRO A 95 3.89 -7.21 3.38
N ARG A 96 3.14 -6.14 3.69
CA ARG A 96 2.68 -5.75 5.04
C ARG A 96 3.73 -5.13 5.97
N ILE A 97 4.99 -5.02 5.57
CA ILE A 97 6.01 -4.34 6.40
C ILE A 97 5.83 -2.82 6.42
N GLY A 98 5.24 -2.25 5.38
CA GLY A 98 5.11 -0.81 5.20
C GLY A 98 4.36 -0.09 6.31
N GLU A 99 3.42 -0.77 6.98
CA GLU A 99 2.67 -0.21 8.10
C GLU A 99 3.56 0.05 9.31
N ILE A 100 4.49 -0.85 9.60
CA ILE A 100 5.48 -0.68 10.67
C ILE A 100 6.50 0.37 10.25
N THR A 101 6.96 0.32 8.99
CA THR A 101 7.97 1.25 8.48
C THR A 101 7.51 2.71 8.61
N ARG A 102 6.26 3.04 8.24
CA ARG A 102 5.76 4.42 8.34
C ARG A 102 5.73 4.94 9.78
N CYS A 103 5.37 4.09 10.75
CA CYS A 103 5.31 4.46 12.16
C CYS A 103 6.73 4.67 12.72
N VAL A 104 7.67 3.80 12.36
CA VAL A 104 9.07 3.91 12.81
C VAL A 104 9.73 5.16 12.22
N THR A 105 9.55 5.44 10.92
CA THR A 105 10.16 6.61 10.28
C THR A 105 9.59 7.91 10.79
N LEU A 106 8.26 7.98 11.01
CA LEU A 106 7.63 9.18 11.55
C LEU A 106 7.99 9.38 13.03
N GLY A 107 7.94 8.32 13.83
CA GLY A 107 8.31 8.36 15.24
C GLY A 107 9.75 8.84 15.46
N LYS A 108 10.70 8.41 14.60
CA LYS A 108 12.08 8.90 14.63
C LYS A 108 12.23 10.36 14.21
N LYS A 109 11.42 10.86 13.27
CA LYS A 109 11.52 12.24 12.77
C LYS A 109 10.85 13.26 13.69
N GLU A 110 9.71 12.90 14.26
CA GLU A 110 8.85 13.81 15.05
C GLU A 110 8.90 13.50 16.55
N ASN A 111 9.77 12.59 16.99
CA ASN A 111 9.88 12.10 18.38
C ASN A 111 8.54 11.63 18.97
N ILE A 112 7.73 10.97 18.15
CA ILE A 112 6.44 10.41 18.56
C ILE A 112 6.64 8.93 18.94
N PRO A 113 6.10 8.48 20.09
CA PRO A 113 6.12 7.07 20.46
C PRO A 113 5.49 6.18 19.37
N VAL A 114 6.22 5.15 18.94
CA VAL A 114 5.82 4.28 17.81
C VAL A 114 4.58 3.45 18.14
N ASP A 115 4.38 3.10 19.41
CA ASP A 115 3.19 2.42 19.94
C ASP A 115 1.92 3.25 19.73
N GLN A 116 1.97 4.56 20.00
CA GLN A 116 0.84 5.45 19.73
C GLN A 116 0.54 5.55 18.23
N LEU A 117 1.58 5.65 17.40
CA LEU A 117 1.43 5.66 15.94
C LEU A 117 0.81 4.35 15.43
N ILE A 118 1.23 3.19 15.93
CA ILE A 118 0.63 1.90 15.58
C ILE A 118 -0.85 1.87 15.98
N GLY A 119 -1.21 2.42 17.14
CA GLY A 119 -2.60 2.58 17.57
C GLY A 119 -3.45 3.33 16.55
N THR A 120 -2.92 4.43 15.98
CA THR A 120 -3.61 5.16 14.91
C THR A 120 -3.80 4.32 13.65
N VAL A 121 -2.85 3.46 13.29
CA VAL A 121 -2.96 2.56 12.14
C VAL A 121 -4.05 1.52 12.35
N VAL A 122 -4.12 0.92 13.54
CA VAL A 122 -5.15 -0.07 13.86
C VAL A 122 -6.54 0.58 13.81
N LEU A 123 -6.66 1.79 14.35
CA LEU A 123 -7.91 2.56 14.29
C LEU A 123 -8.30 2.88 12.85
N GLU A 124 -7.36 3.33 12.03
CA GLU A 124 -7.54 3.58 10.60
C GLU A 124 -8.08 2.33 9.90
N ARG A 125 -7.45 1.16 10.12
CA ARG A 125 -7.90 -0.11 9.54
C ARG A 125 -9.27 -0.56 10.03
N THR A 126 -9.57 -0.34 11.30
CA THR A 126 -10.87 -0.69 11.88
C THR A 126 -11.98 0.16 11.27
N ILE A 127 -11.75 1.46 11.12
CA ILE A 127 -12.69 2.37 10.45
C ILE A 127 -12.85 1.97 8.99
N ASP A 128 -11.75 1.72 8.27
CA ASP A 128 -11.80 1.29 6.86
C ASP A 128 -12.63 0.00 6.71
N LEU A 129 -12.49 -0.98 7.63
CA LEU A 129 -13.27 -2.21 7.64
C LEU A 129 -14.77 -2.02 7.96
N LEU A 130 -15.13 -1.04 8.79
CA LEU A 130 -16.51 -0.75 9.16
C LEU A 130 -17.23 0.13 8.12
N SER A 131 -16.47 0.94 7.38
CA SER A 131 -16.99 1.81 6.33
C SER A 131 -17.25 1.09 4.99
N ILE A 132 -16.77 -0.15 4.86
CA ILE A 132 -17.03 -1.08 3.76
C ILE A 132 -18.23 -1.95 4.12
#